data_AF-A0A229H7Z6-F1
#
_entry.id   AF-A0A229H7Z6-F1
#
_cell.length_a   1.000
_cell.length_b   1.000
_cell.length_c   1.000
_cell.angle_alpha   90.00
_cell.angle_beta   90.00
_cell.angle_gamma   90.00
#
_symmetry.space_group_name_H-M   'P 1'
#
loop_
_entity.id
_entity.type
_entity.pdbx_description
1 polymer ?
#
loop_
_entity_poly.entity_id
_entity_poly.type
_entity_poly.pdbx_seq_one_letter_code
_entity_poly.pdbx_strand_id
1 'polypeptide(L)'
;MALSVVYAIDTGHVVGALALTGAGAPLDVAALVGRALPLRVSLGTGRIATLPLNARDLAVASVDDEPAALTAPLDFGVEVASDGKPKPALVRLASWTEGIALTEDGLTVIVKVAVARPTPVLALVSDEQDTHVLTGEIPAQQPQVKLPVTLVKGSVHGVLVLAAGWAGHLEKATVA
;
A
#
# COMPACT_ATOMS: atom_id res chain seq x y z
N MET A 1 10.38 -3.30 22.58
CA MET A 1 10.30 -4.61 21.90
C MET A 1 10.67 -4.40 20.44
N ALA A 2 11.18 -5.40 19.72
CA ALA A 2 11.47 -5.24 18.29
C ALA A 2 10.23 -5.64 17.48
N LEU A 3 9.81 -4.80 16.56
CA LEU A 3 8.70 -5.06 15.64
C LEU A 3 9.27 -5.59 14.32
N SER A 4 8.61 -6.58 13.72
CA SER A 4 8.92 -7.02 12.35
C SER A 4 7.84 -6.50 11.42
N VAL A 5 8.22 -5.71 10.43
CA VAL A 5 7.29 -5.15 9.44
C VAL A 5 7.51 -5.76 8.08
N VAL A 6 6.42 -5.96 7.35
CA VAL A 6 6.43 -6.24 5.91
C VAL A 6 6.12 -4.92 5.21
N TYR A 7 6.95 -4.53 4.26
CA TYR A 7 6.78 -3.26 3.53
C TYR A 7 6.88 -3.46 2.02
N ALA A 8 6.19 -2.60 1.27
CA ALA A 8 6.26 -2.55 -0.19
C ALA A 8 7.55 -1.84 -0.62
N ILE A 9 8.37 -2.51 -1.44
CA ILE A 9 9.73 -2.04 -1.78
C ILE A 9 9.68 -0.68 -2.50
N ASP A 10 8.80 -0.54 -3.49
CA ASP A 10 8.78 0.62 -4.39
C ASP A 10 8.23 1.89 -3.73
N THR A 11 7.38 1.75 -2.72
CA THR A 11 6.66 2.87 -2.09
C THR A 11 7.02 3.04 -0.62
N GLY A 12 7.77 2.11 -0.04
CA GLY A 12 8.19 2.10 1.37
C GLY A 12 7.07 1.81 2.37
N HIS A 13 5.82 1.60 1.95
CA HIS A 13 4.69 1.49 2.89
C HIS A 13 4.74 0.20 3.70
N VAL A 14 4.50 0.29 5.01
CA VAL A 14 4.26 -0.89 5.84
C VAL A 14 2.87 -1.44 5.53
N VAL A 15 2.79 -2.71 5.15
CA VAL A 15 1.55 -3.41 4.77
C VAL A 15 1.16 -4.49 5.77
N GLY A 16 2.03 -4.75 6.75
CA GLY A 16 1.77 -5.63 7.89
C GLY A 16 2.85 -5.47 8.95
N ALA A 17 2.47 -5.68 10.20
CA ALA A 17 3.37 -5.61 11.34
C ALA A 17 3.13 -6.81 12.26
N LEU A 18 4.22 -7.38 12.78
CA LEU A 18 4.21 -8.49 13.71
C LEU A 18 5.06 -8.15 14.93
N ALA A 19 4.45 -8.25 16.11
CA ALA A 19 5.17 -8.26 17.37
C ALA A 19 5.75 -9.67 17.58
N LEU A 20 7.06 -9.82 17.38
CA LEU A 20 7.74 -11.10 17.65
C LEU A 20 8.24 -11.13 19.09
N THR A 21 7.81 -12.13 19.84
CA THR A 21 8.37 -12.47 21.14
C THR A 21 9.50 -13.49 20.96
N GLY A 22 10.66 -13.06 20.44
CA GLY A 22 11.80 -13.96 20.25
C GLY A 22 12.74 -13.56 19.12
N ALA A 23 13.21 -14.55 18.34
CA ALA A 23 14.12 -14.35 17.22
C ALA A 23 13.58 -13.30 16.23
N GLY A 24 14.50 -12.50 15.67
CA GLY A 24 14.18 -11.40 14.76
C GLY A 24 13.42 -11.85 13.50
N ALA A 25 12.97 -10.86 12.71
CA ALA A 25 12.17 -11.11 11.51
C ALA A 25 12.85 -12.13 10.57
N PRO A 26 12.10 -13.09 9.98
CA PRO A 26 12.63 -13.93 8.92
C PRO A 26 13.23 -13.09 7.79
N LEU A 27 14.39 -13.51 7.28
CA LEU A 27 15.05 -12.84 6.15
C LEU A 27 14.25 -12.99 4.85
N ASP A 28 13.49 -14.08 4.72
CA ASP A 28 12.64 -14.36 3.56
C ASP A 28 11.20 -13.91 3.83
N VAL A 29 10.73 -12.91 3.09
CA VAL A 29 9.35 -12.41 3.17
C VAL A 29 8.33 -13.49 2.78
N ALA A 30 8.68 -14.40 1.88
CA ALA A 30 7.79 -15.47 1.45
C ALA A 30 7.52 -16.48 2.59
N ALA A 31 8.42 -16.58 3.57
CA ALA A 31 8.18 -17.36 4.78
C ALA A 31 7.08 -16.74 5.68
N LEU A 32 6.84 -15.42 5.57
CA LEU A 32 5.78 -14.72 6.30
C LEU A 32 4.46 -14.66 5.53
N VAL A 33 4.53 -14.36 4.23
CA VAL A 33 3.33 -14.03 3.43
C VAL A 33 2.97 -15.09 2.38
N GLY A 34 3.78 -16.14 2.24
CA GLY A 34 3.65 -17.10 1.14
C GLY A 34 3.99 -16.44 -0.20
N ARG A 35 3.21 -16.73 -1.25
CA ARG A 35 3.42 -16.14 -2.59
C ARG A 35 3.01 -14.67 -2.67
N ALA A 36 2.00 -14.27 -1.89
CA ALA A 36 1.47 -12.92 -1.85
C ALA A 36 0.74 -12.67 -0.52
N LEU A 37 0.85 -11.47 0.02
CA LEU A 37 0.08 -11.01 1.17
C LEU A 37 -1.35 -10.63 0.71
N PRO A 38 -2.41 -11.33 1.18
CA PRO A 38 -3.77 -11.03 0.76
C PRO A 38 -4.38 -9.94 1.65
N LEU A 39 -4.46 -8.71 1.15
CA LEU A 39 -5.26 -7.65 1.80
C LEU A 39 -6.74 -7.84 1.43
N ARG A 40 -7.64 -7.68 2.39
CA ARG A 40 -9.07 -7.95 2.20
C ARG A 40 -9.90 -6.70 2.43
N VAL A 41 -10.82 -6.43 1.51
CA VAL A 41 -11.80 -5.34 1.62
C VAL A 41 -13.20 -5.91 1.50
N SER A 42 -14.06 -5.61 2.47
CA SER A 42 -15.48 -5.95 2.40
C SER A 42 -16.18 -5.05 1.37
N LEU A 43 -16.80 -5.65 0.36
CA LEU A 43 -17.58 -4.93 -0.65
C LEU A 43 -19.06 -4.75 -0.24
N GLY A 44 -19.47 -5.40 0.86
CA GLY A 44 -20.86 -5.47 1.31
C GLY A 44 -21.52 -6.79 0.95
N THR A 45 -22.67 -7.12 1.58
CA THR A 45 -23.45 -8.34 1.29
C THR A 45 -22.65 -9.65 1.32
N GLY A 46 -21.63 -9.75 2.18
CA GLY A 46 -20.76 -10.93 2.29
C GLY A 46 -19.66 -11.04 1.22
N ARG A 47 -19.59 -10.07 0.30
CA ARG A 47 -18.59 -9.98 -0.76
C ARG A 47 -17.26 -9.42 -0.24
N ILE A 48 -16.14 -10.00 -0.66
CA ILE A 48 -14.79 -9.63 -0.20
C ILE A 48 -13.83 -9.60 -1.40
N ALA A 49 -13.32 -8.41 -1.73
CA ALA A 49 -12.19 -8.29 -2.64
C ALA A 49 -10.90 -8.71 -1.94
N THR A 50 -10.10 -9.53 -2.61
CA THR A 50 -8.73 -9.87 -2.17
C THR A 50 -7.74 -9.15 -3.07
N LEU A 51 -6.86 -8.35 -2.46
CA LEU A 51 -5.85 -7.53 -3.10
C LEU A 51 -4.47 -8.15 -2.80
N PRO A 52 -3.95 -9.03 -3.68
CA PRO A 52 -2.69 -9.74 -3.45
C PRO A 52 -1.47 -8.84 -3.71
N LEU A 53 -0.70 -8.54 -2.67
CA LEU A 53 0.63 -7.95 -2.81
C LEU A 53 1.67 -9.07 -2.96
N ASN A 54 2.32 -9.19 -4.12
CA ASN A 54 3.25 -10.30 -4.37
C ASN A 54 4.47 -10.22 -3.43
N ALA A 55 4.90 -11.37 -2.93
CA ALA A 55 6.08 -11.46 -2.05
C ALA A 55 7.35 -10.85 -2.68
N ARG A 56 7.51 -10.93 -3.99
CA ARG A 56 8.66 -10.34 -4.71
C ARG A 56 8.71 -8.81 -4.66
N ASP A 57 7.56 -8.16 -4.43
CA ASP A 57 7.41 -6.71 -4.38
C ASP A 57 7.42 -6.22 -2.91
N LEU A 58 7.66 -7.14 -1.97
CA LEU A 58 7.66 -6.93 -0.52
C LEU A 58 9.04 -7.24 0.08
N ALA A 59 9.35 -6.59 1.18
CA ALA A 59 10.53 -6.86 1.99
C ALA A 59 10.17 -6.83 3.49
N VAL A 60 11.10 -7.29 4.32
CA VAL A 60 10.93 -7.36 5.77
C VAL A 60 11.98 -6.48 6.44
N ALA A 61 11.57 -5.72 7.45
CA ALA A 61 12.48 -4.97 8.30
C ALA A 61 12.22 -5.27 9.78
N SER A 62 13.30 -5.38 10.55
CA SER A 62 13.23 -5.28 12.00
C SER A 62 13.35 -3.81 12.37
N VAL A 63 12.36 -3.31 13.11
CA VAL A 63 12.24 -1.89 13.48
C VAL A 63 12.10 -1.76 14.99
N ASP A 64 12.41 -0.56 15.48
CA ASP A 64 12.18 -0.17 16.86
C ASP A 64 10.68 -0.23 17.18
N ASP A 65 10.36 -0.23 18.48
CA ASP A 65 9.00 -0.39 18.96
C ASP A 65 8.09 0.75 18.47
N GLU A 66 7.14 0.44 17.61
CA GLU A 66 6.12 1.37 17.11
C GLU A 66 4.74 0.71 17.20
N PRO A 67 4.09 0.75 18.38
CA PRO A 67 2.84 0.01 18.63
C PRO A 67 1.69 0.39 17.69
N ALA A 68 1.67 1.63 17.18
CA ALA A 68 0.63 2.09 16.26
C ALA A 68 0.73 1.40 14.88
N ALA A 69 1.88 0.86 14.49
CA ALA A 69 2.03 0.11 13.25
C ALA A 69 1.29 -1.24 13.29
N LEU A 70 0.99 -1.78 14.48
CA LEU A 70 0.18 -3.01 14.62
C LEU A 70 -1.30 -2.79 14.30
N THR A 71 -1.80 -1.57 14.48
CA THR A 71 -3.21 -1.23 14.27
C THR A 71 -3.46 -0.54 12.94
N ALA A 72 -2.53 0.31 12.51
CA ALA A 72 -2.62 1.07 11.27
C ALA A 72 -1.30 1.03 10.48
N PRO A 73 -0.90 -0.15 9.96
CA PRO A 73 0.39 -0.30 9.27
C PRO A 73 0.54 0.67 8.09
N LEU A 74 -0.52 0.90 7.34
CA LEU A 74 -0.51 1.77 6.14
C LEU A 74 -0.21 3.25 6.45
N ASP A 75 -0.28 3.67 7.71
CA ASP A 75 0.11 5.02 8.13
C ASP A 75 1.64 5.18 8.28
N PHE A 76 2.40 4.10 8.08
CA PHE A 76 3.84 4.07 8.32
C PHE A 76 4.62 3.65 7.08
N GLY A 77 5.83 4.17 6.97
CA GLY A 77 6.78 3.84 5.93
C GLY A 77 8.15 3.44 6.50
N VAL A 78 8.86 2.64 5.72
CA VAL A 78 10.26 2.29 5.91
C VAL A 78 11.11 3.19 5.02
N GLU A 79 12.07 3.88 5.61
CA GLU A 79 13.11 4.58 4.86
C GLU A 79 14.33 3.68 4.69
N VAL A 80 14.90 3.68 3.49
CA VAL A 80 16.14 2.96 3.20
C VAL A 80 17.31 3.93 3.31
N ALA A 81 18.34 3.55 4.07
CA ALA A 81 19.57 4.32 4.20
C ALA A 81 20.42 4.21 2.91
N SER A 82 21.45 5.05 2.80
CA SER A 82 22.32 5.09 1.62
C SER A 82 23.10 3.80 1.37
N ASP A 83 23.20 2.92 2.37
CA ASP A 83 23.80 1.59 2.27
C ASP A 83 22.82 0.51 1.79
N GLY A 84 21.59 0.89 1.44
CA GLY A 84 20.54 -0.01 0.96
C GLY A 84 19.80 -0.76 2.07
N LYS A 85 20.08 -0.48 3.35
CA LYS A 85 19.40 -1.14 4.47
C LYS A 85 18.20 -0.32 4.98
N PRO A 86 17.11 -0.97 5.41
CA PRO A 86 16.02 -0.26 6.07
C PRO A 86 16.53 0.36 7.39
N LYS A 87 16.13 1.61 7.64
CA LYS A 87 16.36 2.26 8.92
C LYS A 87 15.54 1.57 10.02
N PRO A 88 16.03 1.56 11.28
CA PRO A 88 15.31 0.93 12.38
C PRO A 88 14.05 1.69 12.79
N ALA A 89 13.94 2.99 12.52
CA ALA A 89 12.76 3.78 12.86
C ALA A 89 11.77 3.82 11.68
N LEU A 90 10.48 3.61 11.98
CA LEU A 90 9.40 3.88 11.03
C LEU A 90 9.15 5.38 10.91
N VAL A 91 8.72 5.80 9.73
CA VAL A 91 8.26 7.16 9.48
C VAL A 91 6.74 7.17 9.43
N ARG A 92 6.11 8.07 10.19
CA ARG A 92 4.68 8.35 10.06
C ARG A 92 4.43 9.09 8.75
N LEU A 93 3.63 8.50 7.88
CA LEU A 93 3.32 9.05 6.56
C LEU A 93 2.27 10.17 6.66
N ALA A 94 2.29 11.08 5.68
CA ALA A 94 1.34 12.18 5.65
C ALA A 94 -0.08 11.65 5.40
N SER A 95 -1.03 12.06 6.23
CA SER A 95 -2.43 11.62 6.07
C SER A 95 -3.07 12.21 4.81
N TRP A 96 -3.95 11.41 4.22
CA TRP A 96 -4.72 11.74 3.04
C TRP A 96 -6.03 10.95 3.12
N THR A 97 -7.17 11.58 2.82
CA THR A 97 -8.51 10.99 3.10
C THR A 97 -9.44 10.94 1.88
N GLU A 98 -9.29 11.80 0.88
CA GLU A 98 -10.26 11.92 -0.23
C GLU A 98 -9.56 12.18 -1.57
N GLY A 99 -8.73 11.25 -2.06
CA GLY A 99 -8.09 11.46 -3.35
C GLY A 99 -8.00 10.24 -4.24
N ILE A 100 -8.91 9.30 -4.06
CA ILE A 100 -9.10 8.21 -5.00
C ILE A 100 -10.40 8.48 -5.73
N ALA A 101 -10.33 8.58 -7.06
CA ALA A 101 -11.50 8.65 -7.92
C ALA A 101 -11.44 7.52 -8.95
N LEU A 102 -12.45 6.65 -8.94
CA LEU A 102 -12.54 5.49 -9.83
C LEU A 102 -13.60 5.73 -10.90
N THR A 103 -13.19 5.65 -12.16
CA THR A 103 -14.05 5.81 -13.35
C THR A 103 -13.93 4.61 -14.27
N GLU A 104 -14.79 4.52 -15.29
CA GLU A 104 -14.75 3.44 -16.28
C GLU A 104 -13.41 3.30 -17.02
N ASP A 105 -12.61 4.36 -17.04
CA ASP A 105 -11.36 4.46 -17.80
C ASP A 105 -10.12 4.71 -16.93
N GLY A 106 -10.25 4.71 -15.60
CA GLY A 106 -9.07 4.80 -14.74
C GLY A 106 -9.30 4.96 -13.26
N LEU A 107 -8.18 4.88 -12.56
CA LEU A 107 -8.04 5.27 -11.16
C LEU A 107 -7.24 6.58 -11.11
N THR A 108 -7.85 7.65 -10.61
CA THR A 108 -7.15 8.91 -10.34
C THR A 108 -6.73 8.96 -8.87
N VAL A 109 -5.46 9.27 -8.65
CA VAL A 109 -4.77 9.35 -7.36
C VAL A 109 -4.38 10.81 -7.16
N ILE A 110 -4.96 11.50 -6.17
CA ILE A 110 -4.89 12.97 -5.93
C ILE A 110 -4.37 13.28 -4.52
N VAL A 111 -3.08 13.55 -4.37
CA VAL A 111 -2.50 13.96 -3.08
C VAL A 111 -2.83 15.42 -2.72
N LYS A 112 -2.72 15.75 -1.43
CA LYS A 112 -3.14 17.07 -0.90
C LYS A 112 -2.31 18.25 -1.44
N VAL A 113 -1.04 18.04 -1.76
CA VAL A 113 -0.13 19.06 -2.28
C VAL A 113 0.67 18.53 -3.45
N ALA A 114 1.06 19.43 -4.35
CA ALA A 114 1.95 19.08 -5.46
C ALA A 114 3.25 18.45 -4.94
N VAL A 115 3.69 17.36 -5.56
CA VAL A 115 4.89 16.63 -5.13
C VAL A 115 6.14 17.33 -5.66
N ALA A 116 7.18 17.42 -4.82
CA ALA A 116 8.43 18.08 -5.20
C ALA A 116 9.28 17.27 -6.19
N ARG A 117 9.06 15.95 -6.25
CA ARG A 117 9.76 14.98 -7.10
C ARG A 117 8.73 13.99 -7.63
N PRO A 118 8.99 13.28 -8.73
CA PRO A 118 8.12 12.19 -9.16
C PRO A 118 7.90 11.21 -7.99
N THR A 119 6.63 10.94 -7.67
CA THR A 119 6.24 10.10 -6.53
C THR A 119 5.69 8.78 -7.04
N PRO A 120 6.35 7.64 -6.79
CA PRO A 120 5.85 6.33 -7.16
C PRO A 120 4.48 6.03 -6.57
N VAL A 121 3.63 5.40 -7.37
CA VAL A 121 2.30 4.93 -7.00
C VAL A 121 2.13 3.47 -7.40
N LEU A 122 1.75 2.65 -6.43
CA LEU A 122 1.22 1.30 -6.66
C LEU A 122 -0.25 1.29 -6.27
N ALA A 123 -1.11 0.75 -7.13
CA ALA A 123 -2.51 0.56 -6.83
C ALA A 123 -3.00 -0.82 -7.26
N LEU A 124 -3.91 -1.39 -6.47
CA LEU A 124 -4.63 -2.62 -6.83
C LEU A 124 -6.13 -2.33 -6.83
N VAL A 125 -6.84 -2.81 -7.84
CA VAL A 125 -8.31 -2.68 -7.98
C VAL A 125 -8.90 -4.06 -8.23
N SER A 126 -9.84 -4.52 -7.40
CA SER A 126 -10.41 -5.88 -7.49
C SER A 126 -11.92 -5.94 -7.20
N ASP A 127 -12.67 -6.73 -7.97
CA ASP A 127 -14.11 -7.01 -7.81
C ASP A 127 -14.43 -8.48 -7.40
N GLU A 128 -13.49 -9.13 -6.70
CA GLU A 128 -13.50 -10.56 -6.28
C GLU A 128 -13.00 -11.55 -7.33
N GLN A 129 -13.28 -11.30 -8.61
CA GLN A 129 -12.91 -12.22 -9.69
C GLN A 129 -11.56 -11.84 -10.27
N ASP A 130 -11.39 -10.56 -10.58
CA ASP A 130 -10.18 -10.03 -11.18
C ASP A 130 -9.48 -9.05 -10.24
N THR A 131 -8.16 -8.92 -10.42
CA THR A 131 -7.35 -7.90 -9.76
C THR A 131 -6.49 -7.22 -10.82
N HIS A 132 -6.65 -5.91 -10.94
CA HIS A 132 -5.76 -5.07 -11.72
C HIS A 132 -4.64 -4.55 -10.83
N VAL A 133 -3.39 -4.75 -11.24
CA VAL A 133 -2.21 -4.16 -10.61
C VAL A 133 -1.77 -2.99 -11.48
N LEU A 134 -1.77 -1.80 -10.91
CA LEU A 134 -1.50 -0.54 -11.58
C LEU A 134 -0.27 0.11 -10.96
N THR A 135 0.70 0.48 -11.80
CA THR A 135 1.91 1.18 -11.38
C THR A 135 2.02 2.49 -12.16
N GLY A 136 2.43 3.55 -11.49
CA GLY A 136 2.70 4.83 -12.13
C GLY A 136 3.42 5.78 -11.19
N GLU A 137 3.39 7.06 -11.53
CA GLU A 137 4.00 8.10 -10.71
C GLU A 137 3.17 9.39 -10.78
N ILE A 138 3.08 10.10 -9.67
CA ILE A 138 2.62 11.49 -9.66
C ILE A 138 3.78 12.34 -10.18
N PRO A 139 3.64 13.03 -11.32
CA PRO A 139 4.73 13.84 -11.86
C PRO A 139 5.12 14.97 -10.91
N ALA A 140 6.38 15.39 -10.96
CA ALA A 140 6.83 16.55 -10.21
C ALA A 140 5.94 17.77 -10.49
N GLN A 141 5.69 18.56 -9.44
CA GLN A 141 4.86 19.76 -9.48
C GLN A 141 3.37 19.50 -9.78
N GLN A 142 2.93 18.24 -9.84
CA GLN A 142 1.53 17.88 -9.95
C GLN A 142 1.02 17.26 -8.64
N PRO A 143 -0.27 17.42 -8.32
CA PRO A 143 -0.88 16.77 -7.16
C PRO A 143 -1.54 15.43 -7.53
N GLN A 144 -1.52 15.00 -8.79
CA GLN A 144 -2.29 13.82 -9.19
C GLN A 144 -1.67 13.03 -10.34
N VAL A 145 -2.12 11.77 -10.47
CA VAL A 145 -1.91 10.91 -11.64
C VAL A 145 -3.18 10.13 -11.94
N LYS A 146 -3.43 9.87 -13.23
CA LYS A 146 -4.45 8.90 -13.67
C LYS A 146 -3.78 7.62 -14.12
N LEU A 147 -4.11 6.52 -13.46
CA LEU A 147 -3.67 5.17 -13.81
C LEU A 147 -4.76 4.52 -14.69
N PRO A 148 -4.45 4.12 -15.93
CA PRO A 148 -5.44 3.56 -16.85
C PRO A 148 -5.89 2.18 -16.39
N VAL A 149 -7.21 1.98 -16.30
CA VAL A 149 -7.85 0.69 -16.07
C VAL A 149 -9.25 0.75 -16.67
N THR A 150 -9.71 -0.32 -17.29
CA THR A 150 -11.07 -0.38 -17.86
C THR A 150 -11.98 -1.10 -16.88
N LEU A 151 -13.02 -0.42 -16.41
CA LEU A 151 -13.96 -0.92 -15.40
C LEU A 151 -15.40 -0.71 -15.87
N VAL A 152 -16.33 -1.38 -15.21
CA VAL A 152 -17.76 -1.29 -15.53
C VAL A 152 -18.42 -0.24 -14.67
N LYS A 153 -19.18 0.69 -15.26
CA LYS A 153 -19.91 1.69 -14.48
C LYS A 153 -20.79 1.07 -13.41
N GLY A 154 -20.75 1.63 -12.20
CA GLY A 154 -21.53 1.17 -11.05
C GLY A 154 -21.04 -0.12 -10.40
N SER A 155 -19.97 -0.76 -10.91
CA SER A 155 -19.34 -1.87 -10.19
C SER A 155 -18.65 -1.37 -8.93
N VAL A 156 -18.49 -2.29 -7.96
CA VAL A 156 -17.90 -2.01 -6.65
C VAL A 156 -16.62 -2.81 -6.53
N HIS A 157 -15.53 -2.14 -6.18
CA HIS A 157 -14.20 -2.71 -6.07
C HIS A 157 -13.58 -2.47 -4.69
N GLY A 158 -12.72 -3.38 -4.26
CA GLY A 158 -11.71 -3.08 -3.26
C GLY A 158 -10.55 -2.38 -3.94
N VAL A 159 -10.03 -1.33 -3.31
CA VAL A 159 -8.94 -0.52 -3.85
C VAL A 159 -7.86 -0.38 -2.78
N LEU A 160 -6.63 -0.73 -3.15
CA LEU A 160 -5.42 -0.35 -2.43
C LEU A 160 -4.69 0.73 -3.22
N VAL A 161 -4.25 1.81 -2.59
CA VAL A 161 -3.34 2.80 -3.17
C VAL A 161 -2.21 3.10 -2.21
N LEU A 162 -0.98 2.99 -2.70
CA LEU A 162 0.26 3.31 -2.00
C LEU A 162 1.00 4.38 -2.82
N ALA A 163 0.98 5.63 -2.36
CA ALA A 163 1.70 6.74 -2.99
C ALA A 163 2.84 7.17 -2.07
N ALA A 164 4.09 7.04 -2.52
CA ALA A 164 5.26 7.21 -1.64
C ALA A 164 5.23 8.54 -0.87
N GLY A 165 5.39 8.47 0.46
CA GLY A 165 5.34 9.62 1.36
C GLY A 165 3.96 9.97 1.94
N TRP A 166 2.90 9.32 1.47
CA TRP A 166 1.53 9.49 1.98
C TRP A 166 1.01 8.19 2.59
N ALA A 167 0.09 8.28 3.54
CA ALA A 167 -0.53 7.10 4.13
C ALA A 167 -1.25 6.28 3.03
N GLY A 168 -1.15 4.95 3.14
CA GLY A 168 -1.79 4.03 2.22
C GLY A 168 -3.30 4.02 2.40
N HIS A 169 -4.03 3.93 1.29
CA HIS A 169 -5.48 3.82 1.29
C HIS A 169 -5.89 2.38 0.99
N LEU A 170 -6.79 1.84 1.82
CA LEU A 170 -7.42 0.55 1.61
C LEU A 170 -8.92 0.72 1.83
N GLU A 171 -9.69 0.79 0.74
CA GLU A 171 -11.10 1.13 0.80
C GLU A 171 -11.95 0.41 -0.25
N LYS A 172 -13.27 0.52 -0.07
CA LYS A 172 -14.26 0.12 -1.06
C LYS A 172 -14.62 1.34 -1.91
N ALA A 173 -14.51 1.22 -3.22
CA ALA A 173 -14.87 2.28 -4.17
C ALA A 173 -15.91 1.80 -5.18
N THR A 174 -16.77 2.71 -5.62
CA THR A 174 -17.75 2.49 -6.69
C THR A 174 -17.28 3.23 -7.93
N VAL A 175 -17.38 2.59 -9.10
CA VAL A 175 -17.07 3.21 -10.39
C VAL A 175 -18.16 4.24 -10.72
N ALA A 176 -17.77 5.52 -10.82
CA ALA A 176 -18.65 6.65 -11.10
C ALA A 176 -19.18 6.68 -12.55
#